data_AF-A0A1G9DER4-F1
#
_entry.id   AF-A0A1G9DER4-F1
#
_cell.length_a   1.000
_cell.length_b   1.000
_cell.length_c   1.000
_cell.angle_alpha   90.00
_cell.angle_beta   90.00
_cell.angle_gamma   90.00
#
_symmetry.space_group_name_H-M   'P 1'
#
loop_
_entity.id
_entity.type
_entity.pdbx_description
1 polymer ?
#
loop_
_entity_poly.entity_id
_entity_poly.type
_entity_poly.pdbx_seq_one_letter_code
_entity_poly.pdbx_strand_id
1 'polypeptide(L)'
;MLTALLERLIDHAVEHADLHRVVYGSADAKALALCAETNRRVIALLAEAIERGMAAGALRPGSAAVFARVAYHGVHGALHDMISGTAPYDKEQVVASVRDIVDRVLGR
;
A
#
# COMPACT_ATOMS: atom_id res chain seq x y z
N MET A 1 -12.29 0.29 7.34
CA MET A 1 -12.18 -0.87 6.42
C MET A 1 -10.93 -0.79 5.56
N LEU A 2 -10.72 0.30 4.81
CA LEU A 2 -9.52 0.50 3.98
C LEU A 2 -8.22 0.62 4.80
N THR A 3 -8.24 1.42 5.86
CA THR A 3 -7.09 1.63 6.76
C THR A 3 -6.53 0.32 7.31
N ALA A 4 -7.40 -0.55 7.83
CA ALA A 4 -7.00 -1.86 8.35
C ALA A 4 -6.39 -2.77 7.29
N LEU A 5 -6.83 -2.67 6.03
CA LEU A 5 -6.25 -3.44 4.94
C LEU A 5 -4.85 -2.93 4.57
N LEU A 6 -4.66 -1.61 4.55
CA LEU A 6 -3.34 -1.01 4.33
C LEU A 6 -2.38 -1.29 5.49
N GLU A 7 -2.86 -1.29 6.75
CA GLU A 7 -2.07 -1.69 7.92
C GLU A 7 -1.61 -3.13 7.82
N ARG A 8 -2.48 -4.07 7.44
CA ARG A 8 -2.06 -5.47 7.23
C ARG A 8 -1.04 -5.62 6.09
N LEU A 9 -1.14 -4.80 5.05
CA LEU A 9 -0.12 -4.76 3.99
C LEU A 9 1.23 -4.29 4.53
N ILE A 10 1.23 -3.24 5.35
CA ILE A 10 2.41 -2.70 6.02
C ILE A 10 3.04 -3.76 6.94
N ASP A 11 2.23 -4.39 7.78
CA ASP A 11 2.68 -5.46 8.69
C ASP A 11 3.36 -6.59 7.93
N HIS A 12 2.72 -7.06 6.86
CA HIS A 12 3.24 -8.15 6.05
C HIS A 12 4.58 -7.78 5.38
N ALA A 13 4.69 -6.58 4.82
CA ALA A 13 5.92 -6.10 4.19
C ALA A 13 7.08 -5.97 5.19
N VAL A 14 6.79 -5.48 6.40
CA VAL A 14 7.79 -5.33 7.47
C VAL A 14 8.25 -6.70 7.98
N GLU A 15 7.32 -7.63 8.21
CA GLU A 15 7.64 -9.00 8.64
C GLU A 15 8.55 -9.71 7.62
N HIS A 16 8.43 -9.36 6.34
CA HIS A 16 9.18 -9.96 5.24
C HIS A 16 10.25 -9.02 4.66
N ALA A 17 10.75 -8.06 5.45
CA ALA A 17 11.69 -7.03 5.00
C ALA A 17 12.97 -7.60 4.37
N ASP A 18 13.48 -8.74 4.87
CA ASP A 18 14.69 -9.36 4.32
C ASP A 18 14.46 -9.91 2.91
N LEU A 19 13.30 -10.54 2.67
CA LEU A 19 12.92 -10.97 1.32
C LEU A 19 12.77 -9.76 0.40
N HIS A 20 12.16 -8.68 0.88
CA HIS A 20 12.01 -7.44 0.12
C HIS A 20 13.38 -6.87 -0.29
N ARG A 21 14.35 -6.82 0.63
CA ARG A 21 15.72 -6.38 0.32
C ARG A 21 16.39 -7.27 -0.72
N VAL A 22 16.24 -8.59 -0.61
CA VAL A 22 16.81 -9.53 -1.60
C VAL A 22 16.20 -9.30 -2.97
N VAL A 23 14.87 -9.27 -3.07
CA VAL A 23 14.18 -9.14 -4.35
C VAL A 23 14.48 -7.80 -5.01
N TYR A 24 14.36 -6.69 -4.28
CA TYR A 24 14.54 -5.35 -4.83
C TYR A 24 16.01 -4.90 -4.93
N GLY A 25 16.91 -5.53 -4.17
CA GLY A 25 18.36 -5.34 -4.31
C GLY A 25 18.98 -6.23 -5.40
N SER A 26 18.29 -7.30 -5.79
CA SER A 26 18.68 -8.15 -6.91
C SER A 26 18.11 -7.63 -8.23
N ALA A 27 18.88 -7.69 -9.32
CA ALA A 27 18.35 -7.47 -10.67
C ALA A 27 17.61 -8.71 -11.21
N ASP A 28 16.94 -9.48 -10.34
CA ASP A 28 16.22 -10.70 -10.74
C ASP A 28 14.89 -10.35 -11.43
N ALA A 29 14.91 -10.43 -12.75
CA ALA A 29 13.74 -10.13 -13.59
C ALA A 29 12.52 -11.01 -13.28
N LYS A 30 12.70 -12.28 -12.86
CA LYS A 30 11.60 -13.18 -12.54
C LYS A 30 10.94 -12.82 -11.22
N ALA A 31 11.76 -12.52 -10.20
CA ALA A 31 11.26 -12.08 -8.90
C ALA A 31 10.49 -10.76 -9.05
N LEU A 32 11.03 -9.80 -9.81
CA LEU A 32 10.37 -8.53 -10.09
C LEU A 32 9.06 -8.70 -10.88
N ALA A 33 9.01 -9.63 -11.84
CA ALA A 33 7.78 -9.94 -12.56
C ALA A 33 6.70 -10.53 -11.65
N LEU A 34 7.07 -11.40 -10.71
CA LEU A 34 6.16 -11.96 -9.71
C LEU A 34 5.64 -10.88 -8.74
N CYS A 35 6.51 -9.98 -8.29
CA CYS A 35 6.11 -8.81 -7.51
C CYS A 35 5.12 -7.95 -8.29
N ALA A 36 5.40 -7.61 -9.55
CA ALA A 36 4.51 -6.80 -10.36
C ALA A 36 3.11 -7.44 -10.51
N GLU A 37 3.04 -8.75 -10.74
CA GLU A 37 1.78 -9.49 -10.80
C GLU A 37 1.02 -9.49 -9.48
N THR A 38 1.73 -9.71 -8.37
CA THR A 38 1.14 -9.67 -7.02
C THR A 38 0.59 -8.29 -6.70
N ASN A 39 1.35 -7.24 -7.03
CA ASN A 39 0.97 -5.85 -6.83
C ASN A 39 -0.31 -5.51 -7.61
N ARG A 40 -0.45 -6.01 -8.85
CA ARG A 40 -1.71 -5.86 -9.63
C ARG A 40 -2.92 -6.44 -8.91
N ARG A 41 -2.78 -7.63 -8.30
CA ARG A 41 -3.88 -8.29 -7.55
C ARG A 41 -4.26 -7.50 -6.31
N VAL A 42 -3.27 -7.03 -5.54
CA VAL A 42 -3.53 -6.19 -4.36
C VAL A 42 -4.23 -4.89 -4.74
N ILE A 43 -3.80 -4.23 -5.82
CA ILE A 43 -4.45 -3.02 -6.33
C ILE A 43 -5.91 -3.29 -6.72
N ALA A 44 -6.20 -4.43 -7.35
CA ALA A 44 -7.57 -4.81 -7.69
C ALA A 44 -8.45 -4.99 -6.44
N LEU A 45 -7.94 -5.72 -5.44
CA LEU A 45 -8.65 -5.90 -4.16
C LEU A 45 -8.90 -4.58 -3.42
N LEU A 46 -7.94 -3.65 -3.47
CA LEU A 46 -8.10 -2.30 -2.95
C LEU A 46 -9.22 -1.56 -3.68
N ALA A 47 -9.23 -1.58 -5.02
CA ALA A 47 -10.26 -0.92 -5.82
C ALA A 47 -11.66 -1.46 -5.48
N GLU A 48 -11.83 -2.79 -5.40
CA GLU A 48 -13.11 -3.39 -5.01
C GLU A 48 -13.55 -2.99 -3.59
N ALA A 49 -12.62 -2.90 -2.64
CA ALA A 49 -12.93 -2.45 -1.28
C ALA A 49 -13.37 -0.98 -1.24
N ILE A 50 -12.75 -0.14 -2.07
CA ILE A 50 -13.11 1.27 -2.22
C ILE A 50 -14.49 1.41 -2.88
N GLU A 51 -14.77 0.64 -3.95
CA GLU A 51 -16.08 0.61 -4.62
C GLU A 51 -17.20 0.23 -3.66
N ARG A 52 -16.99 -0.78 -2.81
CA ARG A 52 -17.96 -1.14 -1.77
C ARG A 52 -18.19 0.00 -0.78
N GLY A 53 -17.12 0.70 -0.37
CA GLY A 53 -17.24 1.87 0.49
C GLY A 53 -17.96 3.05 -0.17
N MET A 54 -17.78 3.23 -1.48
CA MET A 54 -18.52 4.23 -2.28
C MET A 54 -20.01 3.88 -2.38
N ALA A 55 -20.34 2.63 -2.66
CA ALA A 55 -21.73 2.16 -2.74
C ALA A 55 -22.47 2.32 -1.40
N ALA A 56 -21.76 2.17 -0.27
CA ALA A 56 -22.28 2.43 1.07
C ALA A 56 -22.34 3.92 1.46
N GLY A 57 -21.88 4.83 0.58
CA GLY A 57 -21.82 6.27 0.86
C GLY A 57 -20.73 6.68 1.86
N ALA A 58 -19.85 5.75 2.24
CA ALA A 58 -18.81 5.97 3.24
C ALA A 58 -17.52 6.56 2.66
N LEU A 59 -17.30 6.45 1.34
CA LEU A 59 -16.13 6.97 0.62
C LEU A 59 -16.58 7.75 -0.62
N ARG A 60 -15.86 8.81 -0.99
CA ARG A 60 -16.16 9.61 -2.21
C ARG A 60 -14.92 9.96 -3.07
N PRO A 61 -14.02 9.02 -3.40
CA PRO A 61 -12.96 9.31 -4.36
C PRO A 61 -13.56 9.53 -5.76
N GLY A 62 -12.89 10.36 -6.58
CA GLY A 62 -13.32 10.58 -7.98
C GLY A 62 -13.25 9.32 -8.85
N SER A 63 -12.37 8.38 -8.53
CA SER A 63 -12.27 7.06 -9.17
C SER A 63 -11.67 6.05 -8.21
N ALA A 64 -12.37 4.94 -7.96
CA ALA A 64 -11.87 3.86 -7.10
C ALA A 64 -10.57 3.26 -7.63
N ALA A 65 -10.49 3.02 -8.95
CA ALA A 65 -9.32 2.44 -9.59
C ALA A 65 -8.08 3.35 -9.50
N VAL A 66 -8.24 4.65 -9.74
CA VAL A 66 -7.13 5.61 -9.62
C VAL A 66 -6.71 5.75 -8.16
N PHE A 67 -7.69 5.89 -7.25
CA PHE A 67 -7.41 6.02 -5.82
C PHE A 67 -6.67 4.80 -5.26
N ALA A 68 -7.09 3.58 -5.64
CA ALA A 68 -6.43 2.34 -5.25
C ALA A 68 -4.95 2.30 -5.66
N ARG A 69 -4.64 2.74 -6.88
CA ARG A 69 -3.26 2.82 -7.39
C ARG A 69 -2.43 3.84 -6.63
N VAL A 70 -2.98 5.04 -6.42
CA VAL A 70 -2.29 6.12 -5.68
C VAL A 70 -2.01 5.66 -4.25
N ALA A 71 -3.02 5.12 -3.56
CA ALA A 71 -2.86 4.61 -2.20
C ALA A 71 -1.83 3.49 -2.14
N TYR A 72 -1.93 2.49 -3.02
CA TYR A 72 -1.00 1.37 -3.04
C TYR A 72 0.44 1.81 -3.30
N HIS A 73 0.68 2.61 -4.34
CA HIS A 73 2.02 3.04 -4.70
C HIS A 73 2.63 4.00 -3.67
N GLY A 74 1.82 4.87 -3.06
CA GLY A 74 2.27 5.72 -1.96
C GLY A 74 2.74 4.90 -0.76
N VAL A 75 1.94 3.92 -0.32
CA VAL A 75 2.31 3.04 0.80
C VAL A 75 3.51 2.16 0.45
N HIS A 76 3.49 1.51 -0.71
CA HIS A 76 4.57 0.62 -1.14
C HIS A 76 5.89 1.37 -1.31
N GLY A 77 5.87 2.60 -1.84
CA GLY A 77 7.05 3.45 -1.97
C GLY A 77 7.65 3.78 -0.61
N ALA A 78 6.82 4.26 0.33
CA ALA A 78 7.27 4.57 1.69
C ALA A 78 7.87 3.34 2.40
N LEU A 79 7.22 2.18 2.28
CA LEU A 79 7.75 0.94 2.85
C LEU A 79 9.06 0.52 2.20
N HIS A 80 9.19 0.67 0.88
CA HIS A 80 10.43 0.37 0.18
C HIS A 80 11.58 1.23 0.69
N ASP A 81 11.37 2.54 0.85
CA ASP A 81 12.41 3.46 1.32
C ASP A 81 12.81 3.16 2.78
N MET A 82 11.84 2.90 3.64
CA MET A 82 12.08 2.47 5.03
C MET A 82 12.87 1.16 5.08
N ILE A 83 12.42 0.12 4.37
CA ILE A 83 13.06 -1.21 4.39
C ILE A 83 14.47 -1.14 3.83
N SER A 84 14.69 -0.36 2.76
CA SER A 84 15.99 -0.14 2.13
C SER A 84 16.92 0.77 2.94
N GLY A 85 16.43 1.40 4.00
CA GLY A 85 17.20 2.33 4.83
C GLY A 85 17.53 3.66 4.15
N THR A 86 16.79 4.03 3.09
CA THR A 86 16.96 5.29 2.36
C THR A 86 16.19 6.45 2.97
N ALA A 87 15.31 6.17 3.94
CA ALA A 87 14.55 7.19 4.65
C ALA A 87 14.62 7.05 6.18
N PRO A 88 14.60 8.18 6.93
CA PRO A 88 14.77 8.19 8.38
C PRO A 88 13.43 8.11 9.12
N TYR A 89 12.53 7.21 8.71
CA TYR A 89 11.25 6.98 9.39
C TYR A 89 11.01 5.50 9.65
N ASP A 90 10.19 5.22 10.67
CA ASP A 90 9.83 3.86 11.10
C ASP A 90 8.41 3.44 10.65
N LYS A 91 8.05 2.21 11.01
CA LYS A 91 6.76 1.60 10.69
C LYS A 91 5.62 2.40 11.30
N GLU A 92 5.74 2.80 12.56
CA GLU A 92 4.73 3.57 13.28
C GLU A 92 4.41 4.88 12.56
N GLN A 93 5.43 5.58 12.06
CA GLN A 93 5.27 6.79 11.27
C GLN A 93 4.55 6.51 9.93
N VAL A 94 4.89 5.43 9.22
CA VAL A 94 4.20 5.03 7.98
C VAL A 94 2.73 4.73 8.24
N VAL A 95 2.42 3.95 9.27
CA VAL A 95 1.04 3.61 9.66
C VAL A 95 0.26 4.88 10.03
N ALA A 96 0.86 5.78 10.83
CA ALA A 96 0.24 7.04 11.21
C ALA A 96 -0.08 7.92 9.98
N SER A 97 0.85 8.04 9.03
CA SER A 97 0.61 8.79 7.79
C SER A 97 -0.49 8.17 6.93
N VAL A 98 -0.55 6.84 6.82
CA VAL A 98 -1.63 6.16 6.09
C VAL A 98 -2.98 6.39 6.72
N ARG A 99 -3.07 6.31 8.06
CA ARG A 99 -4.29 6.64 8.81
C ARG A 99 -4.72 8.07 8.53
N ASP A 100 -3.81 9.03 8.67
CA ASP A 100 -4.10 10.45 8.45
C ASP A 100 -4.57 10.73 7.01
N ILE A 101 -3.94 10.14 6.00
CA ILE A 101 -4.35 10.28 4.60
C ILE A 101 -5.74 9.70 4.38
N VAL A 102 -5.99 8.46 4.83
CA VAL A 102 -7.29 7.83 4.64
C VAL A 102 -8.38 8.61 5.38
N ASP A 103 -8.13 9.02 6.62
CA ASP A 103 -9.10 9.73 7.43
C ASP A 103 -9.35 11.15 6.92
N ARG A 104 -8.37 11.85 6.33
CA ARG A 104 -8.57 13.20 5.78
C ARG A 104 -9.11 13.21 4.36
N VAL A 105 -8.73 12.24 3.54
CA VAL A 105 -9.12 12.19 2.12
C VAL A 105 -10.45 11.46 1.94
N LEU A 106 -10.77 10.54 2.85
CA LEU A 106 -12.01 9.76 2.79
C LEU A 106 -12.94 10.02 3.99
N GLY A 107 -12.43 10.55 5.10
CA GLY A 107 -13.24 10.98 6.23
C GLY A 107 -13.62 12.46 6.12
N ARG A 108 -14.89 12.67 5.77
CA ARG A 108 -15.62 13.93 5.46
C ARG A 108 -15.61 14.33 4.00
#